data_AF-A0A846BK39-F1
#
_entry.id   AF-A0A846BK39-F1
#
_cell.length_a   1.000
_cell.length_b   1.000
_cell.length_c   1.000
_cell.angle_alpha   90.00
_cell.angle_beta   90.00
_cell.angle_gamma   90.00
#
_symmetry.space_group_name_H-M   'P 1'
#
loop_
_entity.id
_entity.type
_entity.pdbx_description
1 polymer ?
#
loop_
_entity_poly.entity_id
_entity_poly.type
_entity_poly.pdbx_seq_one_letter_code
_entity_poly.pdbx_strand_id
1 'polypeptide(L)'
;MFDVGRKGKVLFQQQWQGNLSEYVTAVAWSPNGLFAASSAAGEVVLWQDGNLVSLLTAGVASIDCLAFSSDGKFLAAGGQDGKVRVWSILDSPLLSQGGLEGIHTIENAPSWVDKLAWSPACNHLAFSLGRYVGIWDADSQTVITTLPFANSSVLDLAWQPNGENIAIAGNGGVKVWSTKDWDDDPYLIDLPSASIVTAWSRDSKYLASGNLDNTIAVLEYGSPYPWVMRGFPGKITNLTWSQLGANNAPLLAASSVEDIAVWKKEADDQDAWNANLLTLHDSKIQALEFHPHSLLLASAADDGWLGLWTKAKQVGQILEGASGGFSCVAWSQNGKQLAAGGQNGELIIWSKPKRRKGFG
;
A
#
# COMPACT_ATOMS: atom_id res chain seq x y z
N MET A 1 18.44 -26.74 -8.66
CA MET A 1 17.66 -28.00 -8.63
C MET A 1 17.12 -28.15 -7.21
N PHE A 2 16.00 -27.50 -6.92
CA PHE A 2 15.35 -27.60 -5.62
C PHE A 2 14.30 -28.72 -5.68
N ASP A 3 14.37 -29.59 -4.68
CA ASP A 3 13.50 -30.73 -4.48
C ASP A 3 12.05 -30.26 -4.29
N VAL A 4 11.23 -30.31 -5.34
CA VAL A 4 9.78 -30.05 -5.29
C VAL A 4 9.09 -31.30 -4.75
N GLY A 5 9.46 -31.66 -3.53
CA GLY A 5 9.14 -32.91 -2.86
C GLY A 5 8.21 -32.71 -1.66
N ARG A 6 7.05 -32.06 -1.85
CA ARG A 6 5.83 -32.20 -1.04
C ARG A 6 4.76 -31.33 -1.70
N LYS A 7 3.58 -31.90 -2.00
CA LYS A 7 2.38 -31.11 -2.32
C LYS A 7 2.05 -30.23 -1.11
N GLY A 8 2.63 -29.03 -1.08
CA GLY A 8 2.38 -28.03 -0.05
C GLY A 8 0.90 -27.72 0.01
N LYS A 9 0.43 -27.34 1.20
CA LYS A 9 -0.94 -26.86 1.37
C LYS A 9 -1.13 -25.60 0.52
N VAL A 10 -1.90 -25.71 -0.55
CA VAL A 10 -2.30 -24.55 -1.35
C VAL A 10 -3.05 -23.55 -0.46
N LEU A 11 -2.48 -22.36 -0.28
CA LEU A 11 -3.05 -21.30 0.53
C LEU A 11 -4.10 -20.50 -0.26
N PHE A 12 -3.80 -20.22 -1.52
CA PHE A 12 -4.61 -19.44 -2.45
C PHE A 12 -4.62 -20.08 -3.84
N GLN A 13 -5.74 -19.98 -4.55
CA GLN A 13 -5.94 -20.47 -5.92
C GLN A 13 -6.45 -19.33 -6.80
N GLN A 14 -5.99 -19.29 -8.04
CA GLN A 14 -6.42 -18.27 -9.01
C GLN A 14 -7.94 -18.39 -9.19
N GLN A 15 -8.63 -17.28 -8.93
CA GLN A 15 -10.08 -17.15 -9.07
C GLN A 15 -10.42 -16.45 -10.38
N TRP A 16 -9.65 -15.43 -10.74
CA TRP A 16 -9.94 -14.58 -11.89
C TRP A 16 -8.64 -13.99 -12.45
N GLN A 17 -8.65 -13.71 -13.75
CA GLN A 17 -7.59 -13.00 -14.45
C GLN A 17 -8.22 -12.08 -15.51
N GLY A 18 -7.62 -10.90 -15.66
CA GLY A 18 -7.93 -9.93 -16.71
C GLY A 18 -6.67 -9.15 -17.09
N ASN A 19 -6.84 -8.09 -17.87
CA ASN A 19 -5.72 -7.32 -18.39
C ASN A 19 -6.11 -5.85 -18.60
N LEU A 20 -5.18 -4.94 -18.32
CA LEU A 20 -5.20 -3.52 -18.67
C LEU A 20 -4.29 -3.28 -19.88
N SER A 21 -4.41 -2.11 -20.50
CA SER A 21 -3.69 -1.80 -21.75
C SER A 21 -2.17 -1.71 -21.59
N GLU A 22 -1.67 -1.43 -20.39
CA GLU A 22 -0.26 -1.21 -20.06
C GLU A 22 0.05 -1.61 -18.60
N TYR A 23 1.29 -1.41 -18.17
CA TYR A 23 1.79 -1.54 -16.79
C TYR A 23 0.74 -1.16 -15.73
N VAL A 24 0.41 -2.09 -14.83
CA VAL A 24 -0.49 -1.84 -13.70
C VAL A 24 0.25 -1.04 -12.64
N THR A 25 -0.22 0.17 -12.35
CA THR A 25 0.47 1.13 -11.48
C THR A 25 0.03 1.01 -10.02
N ALA A 26 -1.24 0.72 -9.78
CA ALA A 26 -1.80 0.57 -8.44
C ALA A 26 -2.99 -0.38 -8.43
N VAL A 27 -3.19 -1.02 -7.28
CA VAL A 27 -4.34 -1.87 -6.99
C VAL A 27 -4.83 -1.62 -5.57
N ALA A 28 -6.14 -1.69 -5.33
CA ALA A 28 -6.72 -1.48 -4.02
C ALA A 28 -7.99 -2.31 -3.82
N TRP A 29 -8.27 -2.67 -2.56
CA TRP A 29 -9.55 -3.26 -2.15
C TRP A 29 -10.31 -2.31 -1.25
N SER A 30 -11.60 -2.20 -1.46
CA SER A 30 -12.50 -1.51 -0.57
C SER A 30 -12.86 -2.39 0.64
N PRO A 31 -13.38 -1.78 1.73
CA PRO A 31 -13.99 -2.53 2.84
C PRO A 31 -15.16 -3.42 2.42
N ASN A 32 -15.89 -3.05 1.36
CA ASN A 32 -17.06 -3.80 0.86
C ASN A 32 -16.70 -4.91 -0.16
N GLY A 33 -15.41 -5.12 -0.46
CA GLY A 33 -14.94 -6.20 -1.33
C GLY A 33 -14.92 -5.87 -2.82
N LEU A 34 -15.01 -4.59 -3.18
CA LEU A 34 -14.75 -4.08 -4.52
C LEU A 34 -13.24 -3.96 -4.71
N PHE A 35 -12.74 -4.41 -5.87
CA PHE A 35 -11.35 -4.24 -6.27
C PHE A 35 -11.23 -3.09 -7.27
N ALA A 36 -10.18 -2.29 -7.18
CA ALA A 36 -9.83 -1.28 -8.17
C ALA A 36 -8.40 -1.50 -8.67
N ALA A 37 -8.15 -1.15 -9.93
CA ALA A 37 -6.81 -1.14 -10.52
C ALA A 37 -6.64 0.04 -11.48
N SER A 38 -5.41 0.50 -11.64
CA SER A 38 -5.04 1.56 -12.58
C SER A 38 -3.84 1.17 -13.44
N SER A 39 -3.68 1.84 -14.58
CA SER A 39 -2.55 1.61 -15.49
C SER A 39 -1.79 2.87 -15.89
N ALA A 40 -0.59 2.66 -16.43
CA ALA A 40 0.23 3.70 -17.04
C ALA A 40 -0.40 4.30 -18.31
N ALA A 41 -1.35 3.60 -18.93
CA ALA A 41 -2.15 4.13 -20.04
C ALA A 41 -3.30 5.05 -19.59
N GLY A 42 -3.45 5.23 -18.26
CA GLY A 42 -4.45 6.10 -17.68
C GLY A 42 -5.77 5.42 -17.35
N GLU A 43 -5.83 4.09 -17.37
CA GLU A 43 -7.07 3.37 -17.06
C GLU A 43 -7.35 3.36 -15.56
N VAL A 44 -8.64 3.36 -15.21
CA VAL A 44 -9.12 3.00 -13.86
C VAL A 44 -10.28 2.04 -14.03
N VAL A 45 -10.18 0.87 -13.42
CA VAL A 45 -11.20 -0.18 -13.49
C VAL A 45 -11.66 -0.60 -12.10
N LEU A 46 -12.89 -1.11 -12.03
CA LEU A 46 -13.47 -1.77 -10.88
C LEU A 46 -13.79 -3.22 -11.19
N TRP A 47 -13.60 -4.10 -10.22
CA TRP A 47 -13.96 -5.51 -10.31
C TRP A 47 -14.74 -5.97 -9.08
N GLN A 48 -15.79 -6.77 -9.31
CA GLN A 48 -16.52 -7.48 -8.27
C GLN A 48 -17.09 -8.79 -8.84
N ASP A 49 -16.84 -9.91 -8.15
CA ASP A 49 -17.43 -11.22 -8.48
C ASP A 49 -17.32 -11.65 -9.95
N GLY A 50 -16.20 -11.31 -10.59
CA GLY A 50 -15.88 -11.72 -11.96
C GLY A 50 -16.24 -10.72 -13.05
N ASN A 51 -16.97 -9.64 -12.75
CA ASN A 51 -17.22 -8.59 -13.73
C ASN A 51 -16.28 -7.40 -13.50
N LEU A 52 -15.78 -6.88 -14.62
CA LEU A 52 -14.86 -5.74 -14.69
C LEU A 52 -15.56 -4.57 -15.38
N VAL A 53 -15.50 -3.39 -14.80
CA VAL A 53 -16.09 -2.15 -15.33
C VAL A 53 -15.02 -1.08 -15.41
N SER A 54 -14.97 -0.36 -16.53
CA SER A 54 -14.06 0.77 -16.72
C SER A 54 -14.67 2.06 -16.17
N LEU A 55 -13.96 2.76 -15.29
CA LEU A 55 -14.29 4.11 -14.83
C LEU A 55 -13.60 5.19 -15.66
N LEU A 56 -12.38 4.89 -16.12
CA LEU A 56 -11.57 5.76 -16.94
C LEU A 56 -10.90 4.90 -18.02
N THR A 57 -11.13 5.25 -19.28
CA THR A 57 -10.54 4.54 -20.42
C THR A 57 -9.11 5.02 -20.68
N ALA A 58 -8.30 4.17 -21.30
CA ALA A 58 -6.97 4.53 -21.75
C ALA A 58 -6.97 5.79 -22.65
N GLY A 59 -5.88 6.55 -22.61
CA GLY A 59 -5.69 7.75 -23.46
C GLY A 59 -5.52 9.06 -22.70
N VAL A 60 -5.44 9.01 -21.37
CA VAL A 60 -4.97 10.12 -20.52
C VAL A 60 -3.52 9.87 -20.09
N ALA A 61 -2.96 10.75 -19.27
CA ALA A 61 -1.67 10.52 -18.63
C ALA A 61 -1.76 9.37 -17.60
N SER A 62 -0.62 8.76 -17.24
CA SER A 62 -0.56 7.67 -16.24
C SER A 62 -1.34 8.01 -14.98
N ILE A 63 -2.14 7.05 -14.49
CA ILE A 63 -2.72 7.10 -13.14
C ILE A 63 -1.76 6.32 -12.25
N ASP A 64 -1.15 6.97 -11.26
CA ASP A 64 -0.04 6.40 -10.49
C ASP A 64 -0.45 5.91 -9.10
N CYS A 65 -1.64 6.28 -8.62
CA CYS A 65 -2.11 5.90 -7.28
C CYS A 65 -3.63 5.75 -7.20
N LEU A 66 -4.08 4.84 -6.33
CA LEU A 66 -5.48 4.52 -6.06
C LEU A 66 -5.71 4.23 -4.57
N ALA A 67 -6.85 4.66 -4.02
CA ALA A 67 -7.28 4.23 -2.69
C ALA A 67 -8.79 4.41 -2.48
N PHE A 68 -9.36 3.51 -1.68
CA PHE A 68 -10.74 3.62 -1.20
C PHE A 68 -10.81 4.33 0.15
N SER A 69 -11.90 5.06 0.38
CA SER A 69 -12.22 5.60 1.70
C SER A 69 -12.44 4.47 2.72
N SER A 70 -12.19 4.78 3.99
CA SER A 70 -12.32 3.83 5.11
C SER A 70 -13.76 3.31 5.29
N ASP A 71 -14.76 4.12 4.90
CA ASP A 71 -16.17 3.73 4.87
C ASP A 71 -16.59 2.99 3.57
N GLY A 72 -15.68 2.89 2.60
CA GLY A 72 -15.89 2.21 1.33
C GLY A 72 -16.87 2.91 0.38
N LYS A 73 -17.15 4.20 0.59
CA LYS A 73 -18.06 5.00 -0.26
C LYS A 73 -17.38 5.77 -1.37
N PHE A 74 -16.06 5.94 -1.31
CA PHE A 74 -15.31 6.71 -2.31
C PHE A 74 -14.09 5.96 -2.82
N LEU A 75 -13.80 6.12 -4.10
CA LEU A 75 -12.52 5.78 -4.73
C LEU A 75 -11.84 7.07 -5.17
N ALA A 76 -10.56 7.23 -4.89
CA ALA A 76 -9.73 8.30 -5.43
C ALA A 76 -8.64 7.75 -6.33
N ALA A 77 -8.31 8.50 -7.39
CA ALA A 77 -7.19 8.23 -8.29
C ALA A 77 -6.42 9.53 -8.58
N GLY A 78 -5.09 9.42 -8.67
CA GLY A 78 -4.21 10.52 -9.04
C GLY A 78 -3.10 10.06 -9.98
N GLY A 79 -2.52 10.98 -10.75
CA GLY A 79 -1.45 10.64 -11.69
C GLY A 79 -0.72 11.83 -12.31
N GLN A 80 -0.15 11.61 -13.48
CA GLN A 80 0.77 12.54 -14.15
C GLN A 80 0.09 13.79 -14.72
N ASP A 81 -1.23 13.78 -14.92
CA ASP A 81 -1.97 14.98 -15.34
C ASP A 81 -2.28 15.94 -14.18
N GLY A 82 -1.89 15.58 -12.96
CA GLY A 82 -2.04 16.38 -11.74
C GLY A 82 -3.48 16.49 -11.22
N LYS A 83 -4.42 15.77 -11.83
CA LYS A 83 -5.82 15.77 -11.41
C LYS A 83 -6.05 14.65 -10.40
N VAL A 84 -6.79 14.96 -9.34
CA VAL A 84 -7.34 13.94 -8.44
C VAL A 84 -8.79 13.70 -8.83
N ARG A 85 -9.11 12.46 -9.21
CA ARG A 85 -10.46 12.05 -9.57
C ARG A 85 -11.06 11.27 -8.42
N VAL A 86 -12.29 11.62 -8.04
CA VAL A 86 -13.02 10.95 -6.97
C VAL A 86 -14.36 10.45 -7.51
N TRP A 87 -14.65 9.18 -7.25
CA TRP A 87 -15.92 8.53 -7.59
C TRP A 87 -16.65 8.15 -6.30
N SER A 88 -17.96 8.38 -6.27
CA SER A 88 -18.85 7.76 -5.29
C SER A 88 -19.20 6.35 -5.75
N ILE A 89 -19.10 5.39 -4.82
CA ILE A 89 -19.30 3.95 -5.07
C ILE A 89 -20.37 3.36 -4.13
N LEU A 90 -21.29 4.22 -3.65
CA LEU A 90 -22.44 3.82 -2.85
C LEU A 90 -23.25 2.71 -3.56
N ASP A 91 -23.53 1.63 -2.82
CA ASP A 91 -24.35 0.48 -3.24
C ASP A 91 -23.89 -0.26 -4.51
N SER A 92 -22.64 -0.73 -4.59
CA SER A 92 -22.14 -1.55 -5.72
C SER A 92 -22.76 -2.96 -5.77
N PRO A 93 -23.48 -3.27 -6.86
CA PRO A 93 -23.27 -4.51 -7.60
C PRO A 93 -22.84 -4.15 -9.04
N LEU A 94 -21.67 -3.52 -9.20
CA LEU A 94 -21.10 -3.02 -10.49
C LEU A 94 -21.98 -2.03 -11.30
N LEU A 95 -23.10 -1.61 -10.69
CA LEU A 95 -23.87 -0.39 -10.92
C LEU A 95 -24.63 -0.33 -12.26
N SER A 96 -25.92 -0.69 -12.19
CA SER A 96 -26.86 -0.97 -13.28
C SER A 96 -27.04 0.15 -14.32
N GLN A 97 -26.55 -0.10 -15.54
CA GLN A 97 -26.92 0.57 -16.81
C GLN A 97 -26.51 2.04 -17.03
N GLY A 98 -25.25 2.36 -16.73
CA GLY A 98 -24.54 3.42 -17.46
C GLY A 98 -24.11 4.61 -16.61
N GLY A 99 -22.84 4.96 -16.78
CA GLY A 99 -22.26 6.25 -16.39
C GLY A 99 -22.00 6.40 -14.90
N LEU A 100 -20.91 5.80 -14.40
CA LEU A 100 -20.24 6.38 -13.24
C LEU A 100 -19.56 7.67 -13.70
N GLU A 101 -20.29 8.78 -13.65
CA GLU A 101 -19.64 10.09 -13.72
C GLU A 101 -18.84 10.29 -12.42
N GLY A 102 -17.58 10.67 -12.55
CA GLY A 102 -16.78 11.06 -11.40
C GLY A 102 -17.49 12.19 -10.66
N ILE A 103 -17.67 12.05 -9.35
CA ILE A 103 -18.38 13.06 -8.57
C ILE A 103 -17.57 14.36 -8.50
N HIS A 104 -16.24 14.27 -8.60
CA HIS A 104 -15.38 15.42 -8.51
C HIS A 104 -14.03 15.18 -9.22
N THR A 105 -13.52 16.22 -9.88
CA THR A 105 -12.15 16.29 -10.37
C THR A 105 -11.48 17.50 -9.74
N ILE A 106 -10.55 17.26 -8.83
CA ILE A 106 -9.74 18.32 -8.21
C ILE A 106 -8.67 18.71 -9.21
N GLU A 107 -8.76 19.94 -9.73
CA GLU A 107 -7.73 20.52 -10.57
C GLU A 107 -6.71 21.25 -9.69
N ASN A 108 -5.44 20.85 -9.81
CA ASN A 108 -4.34 21.41 -9.03
C ASN A 108 -3.36 22.14 -9.94
N ALA A 109 -2.40 22.84 -9.32
CA ALA A 109 -1.21 23.30 -10.03
C ALA A 109 -0.52 22.13 -10.76
N PRO A 110 0.19 22.37 -11.88
CA PRO A 110 0.79 21.32 -12.71
C PRO A 110 1.91 20.58 -11.95
N SER A 111 1.51 19.55 -11.21
CA SER A 111 2.38 18.64 -10.47
C SER A 111 1.74 17.25 -10.54
N TRP A 112 2.57 16.21 -10.59
CA TRP A 112 2.08 14.84 -10.49
C TRP A 112 1.45 14.59 -9.13
N VAL A 113 0.41 13.75 -9.11
CA VAL A 113 -0.18 13.17 -7.91
C VAL A 113 0.17 11.68 -7.90
N ASP A 114 1.26 11.35 -7.24
CA ASP A 114 1.84 10.00 -7.21
C ASP A 114 1.63 9.29 -5.86
N LYS A 115 1.06 9.98 -4.87
CA LYS A 115 0.68 9.45 -3.55
C LYS A 115 -0.68 10.00 -3.15
N LEU A 116 -1.52 9.12 -2.64
CA LEU A 116 -2.77 9.49 -2.00
C LEU A 116 -3.14 8.49 -0.91
N ALA A 117 -3.86 8.93 0.12
CA ALA A 117 -4.39 8.06 1.15
C ALA A 117 -5.59 8.70 1.85
N TRP A 118 -6.58 7.86 2.15
CA TRP A 118 -7.75 8.26 2.92
C TRP A 118 -7.49 8.16 4.42
N SER A 119 -8.06 9.10 5.18
CA SER A 119 -8.07 9.04 6.63
C SER A 119 -8.80 7.79 7.12
N PRO A 120 -8.26 7.09 8.14
CA PRO A 120 -8.93 5.95 8.74
C PRO A 120 -10.12 6.36 9.63
N ALA A 121 -10.23 7.64 10.00
CA ALA A 121 -11.25 8.14 10.93
C ALA A 121 -12.40 8.90 10.25
N CYS A 122 -12.19 9.43 9.05
CA CYS A 122 -13.16 10.24 8.32
C CYS A 122 -12.90 10.22 6.80
N ASN A 123 -13.78 10.85 6.02
CA ASN A 123 -13.68 10.94 4.56
C ASN A 123 -12.75 12.07 4.09
N HIS A 124 -11.62 12.28 4.79
CA HIS A 124 -10.57 13.18 4.33
C HIS A 124 -9.58 12.42 3.46
N LEU A 125 -9.24 12.99 2.32
CA LEU A 125 -8.23 12.49 1.39
C LEU A 125 -6.98 13.37 1.48
N ALA A 126 -5.82 12.75 1.70
CA ALA A 126 -4.52 13.38 1.53
C ALA A 126 -3.91 12.98 0.18
N PHE A 127 -3.27 13.91 -0.51
CA PHE A 127 -2.62 13.64 -1.80
C PHE A 127 -1.41 14.54 -2.05
N SER A 128 -0.39 14.02 -2.73
CA SER A 128 0.84 14.76 -3.05
C SER A 128 0.63 15.78 -4.16
N LEU A 129 1.27 16.96 -4.01
CA LEU A 129 1.29 18.07 -4.96
C LEU A 129 2.71 18.64 -5.05
N GLY A 130 3.67 17.77 -5.41
CA GLY A 130 5.07 18.13 -5.50
C GLY A 130 5.64 18.41 -4.11
N ARG A 131 5.79 19.69 -3.74
CA ARG A 131 6.31 20.12 -2.43
C ARG A 131 5.22 20.39 -1.39
N TYR A 132 4.00 19.96 -1.67
CA TYR A 132 2.83 20.18 -0.84
C TYR A 132 2.01 18.90 -0.72
N VAL A 133 1.17 18.84 0.31
CA VAL A 133 0.11 17.83 0.41
C VAL A 133 -1.24 18.53 0.52
N GLY A 134 -2.15 18.21 -0.40
CA GLY A 134 -3.53 18.67 -0.31
C GLY A 134 -4.32 17.77 0.65
N ILE A 135 -5.16 18.38 1.50
CA ILE A 135 -6.16 17.69 2.31
C ILE A 135 -7.53 18.12 1.82
N TRP A 136 -8.36 17.17 1.40
CA TRP A 136 -9.68 17.42 0.84
C TRP A 136 -10.75 16.58 1.56
N ASP A 137 -11.91 17.16 1.78
CA ASP A 137 -13.05 16.50 2.40
C ASP A 137 -14.03 16.02 1.33
N ALA A 138 -14.33 14.72 1.31
CA ALA A 138 -15.25 14.14 0.32
C ALA A 138 -16.71 14.43 0.60
N ASP A 139 -17.08 14.63 1.87
CA ASP A 139 -18.47 14.84 2.24
C ASP A 139 -18.92 16.26 1.83
N SER A 140 -18.07 17.27 2.05
CA SER A 140 -18.31 18.65 1.59
C SER A 140 -17.78 18.96 0.19
N GLN A 141 -16.91 18.11 -0.36
CA GLN A 141 -16.19 18.30 -1.61
C GLN A 141 -15.31 19.57 -1.65
N THR A 142 -14.68 19.91 -0.53
CA THR A 142 -13.85 21.11 -0.39
C THR A 142 -12.42 20.79 0.00
N VAL A 143 -11.48 21.66 -0.42
CA VAL A 143 -10.10 21.60 0.09
C VAL A 143 -10.10 22.15 1.51
N ILE A 144 -9.65 21.33 2.46
CA ILE A 144 -9.50 21.71 3.87
C ILE A 144 -8.24 22.56 4.03
N THR A 145 -7.10 22.08 3.54
CA THR A 145 -5.81 22.76 3.67
C THR A 145 -4.80 22.25 2.64
N THR A 146 -3.67 22.95 2.53
CA THR A 146 -2.50 22.53 1.75
C THR A 146 -1.25 22.65 2.62
N LEU A 147 -0.69 21.51 3.00
CA LEU A 147 0.43 21.42 3.94
C LEU A 147 1.76 21.71 3.22
N PRO A 148 2.58 22.67 3.71
CA PRO A 148 3.86 22.99 3.10
C PRO A 148 4.96 21.98 3.48
N PHE A 149 5.55 21.32 2.48
CA PHE A 149 6.73 20.46 2.60
C PHE A 149 7.93 21.07 1.86
N ALA A 150 8.22 22.35 2.12
CA ALA A 150 9.03 23.24 1.29
C ALA A 150 10.48 22.81 0.93
N ASN A 151 11.04 21.78 1.58
CA ASN A 151 12.44 21.37 1.40
C ASN A 151 12.66 20.21 0.40
N SER A 152 11.60 19.59 -0.13
CA SER A 152 11.69 18.53 -1.15
C SER A 152 10.32 18.15 -1.70
N SER A 153 10.30 17.38 -2.79
CA SER A 153 9.10 16.62 -3.16
C SER A 153 8.68 15.69 -2.02
N VAL A 154 7.38 15.55 -1.85
CA VAL A 154 6.74 14.51 -1.03
C VAL A 154 7.07 13.17 -1.68
N LEU A 155 7.69 12.26 -0.91
CA LEU A 155 8.07 10.93 -1.41
C LEU A 155 7.09 9.85 -0.93
N ASP A 156 6.48 10.04 0.23
CA ASP A 156 5.45 9.15 0.75
C ASP A 156 4.56 9.85 1.79
N LEU A 157 3.39 9.29 2.03
CA LEU A 157 2.43 9.77 3.03
C LEU A 157 1.75 8.60 3.74
N ALA A 158 1.51 8.73 5.05
CA ALA A 158 0.82 7.71 5.82
C ALA A 158 0.00 8.33 6.95
N TRP A 159 -1.31 8.05 6.97
CA TRP A 159 -2.17 8.35 8.10
C TRP A 159 -1.81 7.47 9.30
N GLN A 160 -1.80 8.06 10.49
CA GLN A 160 -1.75 7.31 11.72
C GLN A 160 -3.08 6.54 11.89
N PRO A 161 -3.09 5.24 12.26
CA PRO A 161 -4.32 4.44 12.28
C PRO A 161 -5.44 4.93 13.21
N ASN A 162 -5.12 5.70 14.24
CA ASN A 162 -6.10 6.39 15.09
C ASN A 162 -6.74 7.63 14.43
N GLY A 163 -6.22 8.09 13.28
CA GLY A 163 -6.68 9.25 12.52
C GLY A 163 -6.28 10.61 13.11
N GLU A 164 -5.43 10.62 14.14
CA GLU A 164 -5.04 11.88 14.82
C GLU A 164 -3.90 12.62 14.12
N ASN A 165 -3.13 11.93 13.27
CA ASN A 165 -1.98 12.52 12.60
C ASN A 165 -1.80 11.98 11.17
N ILE A 166 -1.06 12.72 10.35
CA ILE A 166 -0.52 12.27 9.06
C ILE A 166 0.99 12.48 9.03
N ALA A 167 1.73 11.45 8.66
CA ALA A 167 3.17 11.51 8.41
C ALA A 167 3.44 11.74 6.93
N ILE A 168 4.37 12.63 6.61
CA ILE A 168 4.80 12.96 5.25
C ILE A 168 6.31 12.81 5.19
N ALA A 169 6.79 11.95 4.30
CA ALA A 169 8.19 11.64 4.13
C ALA A 169 8.82 12.42 2.96
N GLY A 170 10.07 12.84 3.13
CA GLY A 170 10.86 13.42 2.06
C GLY A 170 12.28 13.76 2.51
N ASN A 171 12.89 14.77 1.89
CA ASN A 171 14.24 15.19 2.29
C ASN A 171 14.27 15.76 3.71
N GLY A 172 15.27 15.35 4.49
CA GLY A 172 15.44 15.74 5.89
C GLY A 172 14.68 14.87 6.90
N GLY A 173 13.89 13.90 6.44
CA GLY A 173 13.21 12.93 7.30
C GLY A 173 11.69 12.93 7.13
N VAL A 174 10.97 12.83 8.24
CA VAL A 174 9.51 12.75 8.27
C VAL A 174 8.94 13.91 9.07
N LYS A 175 7.89 14.54 8.54
CA LYS A 175 7.12 15.55 9.26
C LYS A 175 5.73 15.02 9.55
N VAL A 176 5.22 15.26 10.76
CA VAL A 176 3.94 14.74 11.21
C VAL A 176 3.02 15.89 11.58
N TRP A 177 1.88 16.00 10.91
CA TRP A 177 0.85 17.00 11.20
C TRP A 177 -0.27 16.39 12.02
N SER A 178 -0.74 17.16 13.00
CA SER A 178 -1.95 16.87 13.77
C SER A 178 -3.19 17.17 12.94
N THR A 179 -4.22 16.33 13.04
CA THR A 179 -5.52 16.60 12.41
C THR A 179 -6.41 17.51 13.25
N LYS A 180 -6.01 17.81 14.49
CA LYS A 180 -6.75 18.67 15.43
C LYS A 180 -6.67 20.13 15.03
N ASP A 181 -5.50 20.55 14.55
CA ASP A 181 -5.24 21.88 14.03
C ASP A 181 -4.18 21.75 12.92
N TRP A 182 -4.55 22.13 11.69
CA TRP A 182 -3.66 22.04 10.54
C TRP A 182 -2.68 23.21 10.44
N ASP A 183 -2.93 24.28 11.18
CA ASP A 183 -2.08 25.47 11.21
C ASP A 183 -0.92 25.34 12.22
N ASP A 184 -0.97 24.33 13.10
CA ASP A 184 0.11 24.01 14.03
C ASP A 184 1.39 23.54 13.31
N ASP A 185 2.54 23.86 13.90
CA ASP A 185 3.83 23.38 13.42
C ASP A 185 3.88 21.84 13.47
N PRO A 186 4.34 21.17 12.41
CA PRO A 186 4.44 19.73 12.42
C PRO A 186 5.52 19.25 13.39
N TYR A 187 5.30 18.08 13.98
CA TYR A 187 6.34 17.37 14.68
C TYR A 187 7.41 16.89 13.68
N LEU A 188 8.66 17.25 13.92
CA LEU A 188 9.79 16.95 13.04
C LEU A 188 10.54 15.71 13.53
N ILE A 189 10.76 14.78 12.61
CA ILE A 189 11.63 13.63 12.79
C ILE A 189 12.80 13.83 11.84
N ASP A 190 13.86 14.45 12.35
CA ASP A 190 15.07 14.72 11.60
C ASP A 190 15.86 13.43 11.40
N LEU A 191 16.10 13.08 10.14
CA LEU A 191 16.89 11.92 9.75
C LEU A 191 18.05 12.36 8.86
N PRO A 192 19.21 11.67 8.93
CA PRO A 192 20.42 12.07 8.20
C PRO A 192 20.30 11.93 6.67
N SER A 193 19.23 11.31 6.18
CA SER A 193 18.97 11.03 4.77
C SER A 193 17.49 11.24 4.46
N ALA A 194 17.17 11.43 3.18
CA ALA A 194 15.79 11.50 2.71
C ALA A 194 15.03 10.21 3.03
N SER A 195 13.81 10.36 3.56
CA SER A 195 12.84 9.30 3.79
C SER A 195 12.04 9.07 2.52
N ILE A 196 12.09 7.85 1.99
CA ILE A 196 11.50 7.47 0.69
C ILE A 196 10.22 6.64 0.83
N VAL A 197 10.01 6.01 1.99
CA VAL A 197 8.81 5.23 2.33
C VAL A 197 8.55 5.36 3.82
N THR A 198 7.29 5.47 4.24
CA THR A 198 6.89 5.62 5.64
C THR A 198 5.66 4.79 5.98
N ALA A 199 5.60 4.24 7.19
CA ALA A 199 4.47 3.45 7.63
C ALA A 199 4.27 3.51 9.15
N TRP A 200 3.02 3.69 9.57
CA TRP A 200 2.61 3.59 10.97
C TRP A 200 2.29 2.16 11.38
N SER A 201 2.67 1.78 12.59
CA SER A 201 2.23 0.53 13.19
C SER A 201 0.73 0.58 13.49
N ARG A 202 0.08 -0.58 13.46
CA ARG A 202 -1.39 -0.72 13.60
C ARG A 202 -1.95 -0.16 14.92
N ASP A 203 -1.15 -0.18 15.98
CA ASP A 203 -1.46 0.37 17.30
C ASP A 203 -1.20 1.88 17.40
N SER A 204 -0.80 2.54 16.30
CA SER A 204 -0.46 3.98 16.22
C SER A 204 0.76 4.39 17.03
N LYS A 205 1.52 3.44 17.58
CA LYS A 205 2.59 3.71 18.53
C LYS A 205 3.95 3.95 17.87
N TYR A 206 4.22 3.25 16.77
CA TYR A 206 5.50 3.28 16.08
C TYR A 206 5.36 3.84 14.66
N LEU A 207 6.37 4.59 14.24
CA LEU A 207 6.52 5.06 12.87
C LEU A 207 7.85 4.53 12.32
N ALA A 208 7.79 3.90 11.14
CA ALA A 208 8.95 3.44 10.40
C ALA A 208 9.16 4.33 9.18
N SER A 209 10.43 4.62 8.89
CA SER A 209 10.89 5.36 7.71
C SER A 209 12.01 4.58 7.04
N GLY A 210 11.84 4.26 5.76
CA GLY A 210 12.88 3.70 4.90
C GLY A 210 13.61 4.84 4.22
N ASN A 211 14.93 4.83 4.27
CA ASN A 211 15.76 5.98 3.92
C ASN A 211 16.62 5.70 2.69
N LEU A 212 16.98 6.77 1.97
CA LEU A 212 17.82 6.71 0.76
C LEU A 212 19.25 6.19 1.04
N ASP A 213 19.74 6.27 2.28
CA ASP A 213 21.04 5.77 2.73
C ASP A 213 21.03 4.27 3.11
N ASN A 214 20.03 3.52 2.63
CA ASN A 214 19.84 2.09 2.88
C ASN A 214 19.67 1.78 4.38
N THR A 215 19.01 2.65 5.12
CA THR A 215 18.64 2.42 6.52
C THR A 215 17.13 2.43 6.71
N ILE A 216 16.68 1.81 7.80
CA ILE A 216 15.33 2.03 8.33
C ILE A 216 15.47 2.72 9.68
N ALA A 217 14.75 3.81 9.88
CA ALA A 217 14.54 4.39 11.19
C ALA A 217 13.17 3.97 11.71
N VAL A 218 13.10 3.45 12.93
CA VAL A 218 11.84 3.18 13.64
C VAL A 218 11.84 3.99 14.92
N LEU A 219 10.75 4.67 15.23
CA LEU A 219 10.60 5.46 16.45
C LEU A 219 9.26 5.18 17.11
N GLU A 220 9.25 5.27 18.44
CA GLU A 220 8.01 5.43 19.20
C GLU A 220 7.57 6.89 19.07
N TYR A 221 6.32 7.13 18.65
CA TYR A 221 5.87 8.51 18.41
C TYR A 221 5.88 9.34 19.70
N GLY A 222 6.52 10.50 19.64
CA GLY A 222 6.82 11.35 20.80
C GLY A 222 8.17 11.05 21.47
N SER A 223 8.87 9.99 21.09
CA SER A 223 10.24 9.71 21.53
C SER A 223 11.26 10.34 20.58
N PRO A 224 12.33 10.99 21.09
CA PRO A 224 13.38 11.57 20.25
C PRO A 224 14.43 10.55 19.77
N TYR A 225 14.37 9.30 20.22
CA TYR A 225 15.41 8.30 19.98
C TYR A 225 14.94 7.22 18.99
N PRO A 226 15.31 7.31 17.69
CA PRO A 226 14.99 6.28 16.73
C PRO A 226 15.94 5.08 16.85
N TRP A 227 15.40 3.87 16.69
CA TRP A 227 16.18 2.69 16.35
C TRP A 227 16.57 2.76 14.87
N VAL A 228 17.85 2.57 14.56
CA VAL A 228 18.36 2.59 13.18
C VAL A 228 18.81 1.20 12.77
N MET A 229 18.07 0.60 11.83
CA MET A 229 18.35 -0.70 11.24
C MET A 229 19.25 -0.52 10.01
N ARG A 230 20.29 -1.35 9.89
CA ARG A 230 21.33 -1.25 8.84
C ARG A 230 21.65 -2.63 8.27
N GLY A 231 22.45 -2.66 7.20
CA GLY A 231 22.92 -3.89 6.56
C GLY A 231 22.17 -4.26 5.27
N PHE A 232 21.41 -3.31 4.72
CA PHE A 232 20.65 -3.51 3.49
C PHE A 232 21.52 -3.37 2.24
N PRO A 233 21.34 -4.24 1.24
CA PRO A 233 22.12 -4.20 0.00
C PRO A 233 21.78 -2.98 -0.87
N GLY A 234 20.58 -2.39 -0.71
CA GLY A 234 20.14 -1.23 -1.45
C GLY A 234 19.04 -0.43 -0.77
N LYS A 235 18.38 0.40 -1.57
CA LYS A 235 17.30 1.30 -1.11
C LYS A 235 16.15 0.51 -0.52
N ILE A 236 15.53 1.03 0.53
CA ILE A 236 14.33 0.43 1.13
C ILE A 236 13.12 0.82 0.28
N THR A 237 12.50 -0.13 -0.41
CA THR A 237 11.44 0.19 -1.38
C THR A 237 10.03 -0.04 -0.83
N ASN A 238 9.86 -0.93 0.15
CA ASN A 238 8.57 -1.17 0.79
C ASN A 238 8.74 -1.32 2.31
N LEU A 239 7.74 -0.86 3.07
CA LEU A 239 7.58 -1.09 4.50
C LEU A 239 6.15 -1.54 4.77
N THR A 240 6.00 -2.59 5.57
CA THR A 240 4.68 -3.05 5.99
C THR A 240 4.70 -3.57 7.42
N TRP A 241 3.74 -3.12 8.22
CA TRP A 241 3.54 -3.59 9.58
C TRP A 241 2.55 -4.75 9.62
N SER A 242 2.79 -5.72 10.50
CA SER A 242 1.81 -6.73 10.87
C SER A 242 0.56 -6.06 11.43
N GLN A 243 -0.59 -6.54 10.97
CA GLN A 243 -1.90 -6.00 11.35
C GLN A 243 -2.50 -6.72 12.59
N LEU A 244 -1.76 -7.63 13.22
CA LEU A 244 -2.21 -8.29 14.45
C LEU A 244 -2.23 -7.30 15.63
N GLY A 245 -3.22 -7.46 16.51
CA GLY A 245 -3.52 -6.51 17.58
C GLY A 245 -2.40 -6.27 18.60
N ALA A 246 -2.58 -5.21 19.40
CA ALA A 246 -1.60 -4.60 20.31
C ALA A 246 -0.94 -5.54 21.34
N ASN A 247 -1.52 -6.70 21.63
CA ASN A 247 -0.93 -7.68 22.55
C ASN A 247 0.22 -8.48 21.94
N ASN A 248 0.43 -8.37 20.62
CA ASN A 248 1.56 -9.02 19.94
C ASN A 248 2.69 -8.01 19.72
N ALA A 249 3.92 -8.49 19.91
CA ALA A 249 5.13 -7.79 19.49
C ALA A 249 4.99 -7.24 18.06
N PRO A 250 5.27 -5.93 17.82
CA PRO A 250 5.09 -5.33 16.52
C PRO A 250 6.02 -5.99 15.49
N LEU A 251 5.38 -6.42 14.39
CA LEU A 251 5.89 -7.04 13.17
C LEU A 251 6.32 -6.02 12.09
N LEU A 252 7.58 -5.73 11.78
CA LEU A 252 7.92 -4.88 10.62
C LEU A 252 8.60 -5.72 9.54
N ALA A 253 8.13 -5.65 8.29
CA ALA A 253 8.82 -6.21 7.14
C ALA A 253 9.22 -5.09 6.18
N ALA A 254 10.40 -5.22 5.58
CA ALA A 254 10.92 -4.30 4.59
C ALA A 254 11.61 -5.05 3.45
N SER A 255 11.50 -4.51 2.25
CA SER A 255 12.22 -5.01 1.08
C SER A 255 13.39 -4.09 0.72
N SER A 256 14.48 -4.71 0.25
CA SER A 256 15.65 -4.03 -0.30
C SER A 256 16.19 -4.86 -1.45
N VAL A 257 16.01 -4.37 -2.68
CA VAL A 257 16.31 -5.11 -3.91
C VAL A 257 15.55 -6.45 -3.93
N GLU A 258 16.21 -7.61 -3.93
CA GLU A 258 15.59 -8.94 -3.89
C GLU A 258 15.31 -9.49 -2.48
N ASP A 259 15.85 -8.85 -1.44
CA ASP A 259 15.78 -9.35 -0.06
C ASP A 259 14.62 -8.76 0.72
N ILE A 260 14.06 -9.55 1.64
CA ILE A 260 13.10 -9.09 2.65
C ILE A 260 13.70 -9.32 4.03
N ALA A 261 13.78 -8.27 4.83
CA ALA A 261 14.09 -8.40 6.24
C ALA A 261 12.85 -8.14 7.09
N VAL A 262 12.69 -8.94 8.14
CA VAL A 262 11.55 -8.91 9.05
C VAL A 262 12.05 -8.73 10.47
N TRP A 263 11.70 -7.61 11.11
CA TRP A 263 12.06 -7.33 12.49
C TRP A 263 10.88 -7.53 13.42
N LYS A 264 11.14 -8.17 14.55
CA LYS A 264 10.23 -8.29 15.67
C LYS A 264 10.80 -7.52 16.85
N LYS A 265 10.01 -6.61 17.43
CA LYS A 265 10.37 -6.00 18.73
C LYS A 265 10.14 -7.00 19.84
N GLU A 266 11.11 -7.22 20.72
CA GLU A 266 10.90 -8.11 21.86
C GLU A 266 10.06 -7.45 22.96
N ALA A 267 9.28 -8.25 23.68
CA ALA A 267 8.42 -7.76 24.75
C ALA A 267 9.22 -7.43 26.03
N ASP A 268 10.29 -8.20 26.27
CA ASP A 268 11.04 -8.19 27.53
C ASP A 268 12.32 -7.33 27.46
N ASP A 269 12.70 -6.88 26.26
CA ASP A 269 13.82 -5.97 26.02
C ASP A 269 13.34 -4.81 25.14
N GLN A 270 13.22 -3.63 25.75
CA GLN A 270 12.65 -2.45 25.11
C GLN A 270 13.49 -1.95 23.92
N ASP A 271 14.77 -2.34 23.86
CA ASP A 271 15.75 -1.88 22.87
C ASP A 271 16.06 -2.91 21.78
N ALA A 272 15.61 -4.16 21.92
CA ALA A 272 15.95 -5.22 20.98
C ALA A 272 14.91 -5.41 19.87
N TRP A 273 15.38 -5.24 18.63
CA TRP A 273 14.71 -5.70 17.42
C TRP A 273 15.46 -6.89 16.84
N ASN A 274 14.78 -8.03 16.71
CA ASN A 274 15.36 -9.24 16.13
C ASN A 274 15.02 -9.32 14.64
N ALA A 275 16.04 -9.34 13.79
CA ALA A 275 15.90 -9.45 12.34
C ALA A 275 15.89 -10.92 11.89
N ASN A 276 15.03 -11.23 10.93
CA ASN A 276 15.05 -12.46 10.15
C ASN A 276 15.06 -12.11 8.66
N LEU A 277 15.98 -12.70 7.90
CA LEU A 277 16.07 -12.51 6.46
C LEU A 277 15.23 -13.57 5.75
N LEU A 278 14.46 -13.16 4.75
CA LEU A 278 13.67 -14.03 3.88
C LEU A 278 14.21 -13.89 2.46
N THR A 279 14.66 -15.00 1.89
CA THR A 279 15.23 -15.07 0.54
C THR A 279 14.39 -15.99 -0.34
N LEU A 280 13.99 -15.47 -1.50
CA LEU A 280 13.20 -16.19 -2.51
C LEU A 280 13.41 -15.56 -3.88
N HIS A 281 13.27 -14.24 -3.96
CA HIS A 281 13.27 -13.52 -5.22
C HIS A 281 14.68 -13.40 -5.80
N ASP A 282 14.76 -13.42 -7.12
CA ASP A 282 16.01 -13.24 -7.87
C ASP A 282 16.09 -11.85 -8.54
N SER A 283 15.08 -11.01 -8.30
CA SER A 283 15.00 -9.65 -8.83
C SER A 283 14.27 -8.73 -7.84
N LYS A 284 14.22 -7.44 -8.18
CA LYS A 284 13.69 -6.40 -7.30
C LYS A 284 12.24 -6.68 -6.89
N ILE A 285 11.99 -6.59 -5.59
CA ILE A 285 10.66 -6.62 -5.01
C ILE A 285 9.99 -5.27 -5.23
N GLN A 286 8.79 -5.30 -5.83
CA GLN A 286 8.01 -4.09 -6.13
C GLN A 286 6.95 -3.83 -5.07
N ALA A 287 6.39 -4.88 -4.45
CA ALA A 287 5.38 -4.72 -3.42
C ALA A 287 5.48 -5.76 -2.31
N LEU A 288 5.14 -5.34 -1.09
CA LEU A 288 5.24 -6.14 0.13
C LEU A 288 4.08 -5.79 1.08
N GLU A 289 3.26 -6.77 1.47
CA GLU A 289 2.09 -6.51 2.31
C GLU A 289 1.75 -7.66 3.26
N PHE A 290 1.59 -7.34 4.55
CA PHE A 290 1.03 -8.28 5.52
C PHE A 290 -0.47 -8.50 5.31
N HIS A 291 -0.89 -9.75 5.46
CA HIS A 291 -2.29 -10.12 5.49
C HIS A 291 -3.02 -9.45 6.68
N PRO A 292 -4.24 -8.92 6.51
CA PRO A 292 -4.90 -8.04 7.49
C PRO A 292 -5.21 -8.70 8.84
N HIS A 293 -5.30 -10.03 8.88
CA HIS A 293 -5.65 -10.79 10.08
C HIS A 293 -4.67 -11.91 10.46
N SER A 294 -3.46 -11.94 9.87
CA SER A 294 -2.50 -13.02 10.15
C SER A 294 -1.07 -12.59 9.85
N LEU A 295 -0.09 -13.35 10.34
CA LEU A 295 1.33 -13.17 9.99
C LEU A 295 1.70 -13.73 8.61
N LEU A 296 0.73 -13.88 7.69
CA LEU A 296 1.06 -14.20 6.30
C LEU A 296 1.54 -12.91 5.62
N LEU A 297 2.68 -12.98 4.93
CA LEU A 297 3.26 -11.87 4.19
C LEU A 297 3.21 -12.21 2.70
N ALA A 298 2.82 -11.25 1.85
CA ALA A 298 2.93 -11.36 0.40
C ALA A 298 4.08 -10.48 -0.08
N SER A 299 4.91 -11.00 -0.98
CA SER A 299 5.91 -10.24 -1.74
C SER A 299 5.69 -10.46 -3.22
N ALA A 300 5.83 -9.41 -4.02
CA ALA A 300 5.66 -9.42 -5.47
C ALA A 300 6.86 -8.74 -6.12
N ALA A 301 7.46 -9.37 -7.13
CA ALA A 301 8.74 -8.94 -7.69
C ALA A 301 8.83 -9.02 -9.22
N ASP A 302 9.89 -8.42 -9.76
CA ASP A 302 10.23 -8.36 -11.18
C ASP A 302 10.58 -9.72 -11.80
N ASP A 303 10.86 -10.73 -10.96
CA ASP A 303 11.14 -12.11 -11.41
C ASP A 303 9.88 -12.86 -11.86
N GLY A 304 8.69 -12.25 -11.74
CA GLY A 304 7.41 -12.83 -12.10
C GLY A 304 6.84 -13.75 -11.01
N TRP A 305 7.41 -13.74 -9.81
CA TRP A 305 6.92 -14.48 -8.67
C TRP A 305 6.20 -13.58 -7.67
N LEU A 306 5.14 -14.14 -7.09
CA LEU A 306 4.53 -13.62 -5.88
C LEU A 306 4.68 -14.66 -4.76
N GLY A 307 5.54 -14.36 -3.79
CA GLY A 307 5.84 -15.21 -2.64
C GLY A 307 4.86 -15.02 -1.49
N LEU A 308 4.30 -16.11 -0.96
CA LEU A 308 3.51 -16.12 0.27
C LEU A 308 4.29 -16.73 1.42
N TRP A 309 4.62 -15.94 2.43
CA TRP A 309 5.45 -16.33 3.56
C TRP A 309 4.61 -16.64 4.79
N THR A 310 4.58 -17.90 5.21
CA THR A 310 3.85 -18.29 6.42
C THR A 310 4.59 -17.80 7.66
N LYS A 311 3.85 -17.08 8.53
CA LYS A 311 4.36 -16.44 9.74
C LYS A 311 5.51 -15.45 9.48
N ALA A 312 5.65 -14.94 8.25
CA ALA A 312 6.78 -14.14 7.79
C ALA A 312 8.15 -14.81 8.10
N LYS A 313 8.23 -16.13 7.88
CA LYS A 313 9.44 -16.93 8.16
C LYS A 313 9.84 -17.88 7.06
N GLN A 314 8.87 -18.49 6.38
CA GLN A 314 9.14 -19.53 5.38
C GLN A 314 8.16 -19.42 4.22
N VAL A 315 8.64 -19.70 3.02
CA VAL A 315 7.82 -19.76 1.81
C VAL A 315 6.76 -20.85 1.98
N GLY A 316 5.49 -20.47 1.93
CA GLY A 316 4.35 -21.38 1.97
C GLY A 316 3.80 -21.70 0.59
N GLN A 317 3.84 -20.72 -0.33
CA GLN A 317 3.37 -20.87 -1.69
C GLN A 317 4.03 -19.79 -2.58
N ILE A 318 4.27 -20.12 -3.84
CA ILE A 318 4.63 -19.17 -4.90
C ILE A 318 3.44 -19.10 -5.86
N LEU A 319 3.03 -17.89 -6.22
CA LEU A 319 2.03 -17.63 -7.24
C LEU A 319 2.71 -17.04 -8.47
N GLU A 320 2.22 -17.42 -9.64
CA GLU A 320 2.72 -17.00 -10.95
C GLU A 320 1.56 -16.43 -11.77
N GLY A 321 1.89 -15.83 -12.91
CA GLY A 321 0.91 -15.37 -13.90
C GLY A 321 1.23 -14.03 -14.56
N ALA A 322 2.25 -13.32 -14.09
CA ALA A 322 2.81 -12.12 -14.72
C ALA A 322 4.29 -12.37 -15.04
N SER A 323 4.58 -12.99 -16.20
CA SER A 323 5.95 -13.42 -16.54
C SER A 323 6.92 -12.27 -16.77
N GLY A 324 6.41 -11.05 -17.02
CA GLY A 324 7.21 -9.83 -17.09
C GLY A 324 7.49 -9.18 -15.74
N GLY A 325 7.06 -9.80 -14.63
CA GLY A 325 7.15 -9.23 -13.30
C GLY A 325 5.81 -8.75 -12.75
N PHE A 326 5.67 -8.79 -11.43
CA PHE A 326 4.57 -8.14 -10.72
C PHE A 326 4.96 -6.72 -10.31
N SER A 327 4.03 -5.78 -10.41
CA SER A 327 4.24 -4.37 -10.06
C SER A 327 3.62 -3.97 -8.72
N CYS A 328 2.50 -4.61 -8.34
CA CYS A 328 1.76 -4.25 -7.14
C CYS A 328 0.94 -5.43 -6.59
N VAL A 329 0.61 -5.39 -5.30
CA VAL A 329 -0.20 -6.39 -4.60
C VAL A 329 -1.14 -5.73 -3.61
N ALA A 330 -2.33 -6.29 -3.40
CA ALA A 330 -3.28 -5.84 -2.38
C ALA A 330 -4.09 -7.00 -1.79
N TRP A 331 -4.17 -7.08 -0.46
CA TRP A 331 -5.10 -7.97 0.25
C TRP A 331 -6.52 -7.38 0.30
N SER A 332 -7.54 -8.23 0.14
CA SER A 332 -8.90 -7.85 0.52
C SER A 332 -8.97 -7.65 2.04
N GLN A 333 -9.75 -6.69 2.54
CA GLN A 333 -9.80 -6.41 3.98
C GLN A 333 -10.15 -7.61 4.84
N ASN A 334 -11.01 -8.51 4.34
CA ASN A 334 -11.39 -9.75 5.02
C ASN A 334 -10.31 -10.87 4.95
N GLY A 335 -9.22 -10.64 4.22
CA GLY A 335 -8.10 -11.57 4.02
C GLY A 335 -8.45 -12.85 3.25
N LYS A 336 -9.55 -12.87 2.48
CA LYS A 336 -9.98 -14.04 1.70
C LYS A 336 -9.49 -14.01 0.26
N GLN A 337 -9.17 -12.83 -0.25
CA GLN A 337 -8.67 -12.61 -1.60
C GLN A 337 -7.35 -11.84 -1.58
N LEU A 338 -6.53 -12.11 -2.57
CA LEU A 338 -5.30 -11.41 -2.88
C LEU A 338 -5.39 -10.99 -4.34
N ALA A 339 -5.04 -9.75 -4.65
CA ALA A 339 -4.94 -9.28 -6.01
C ALA A 339 -3.52 -8.80 -6.30
N ALA A 340 -3.08 -8.94 -7.55
CA ALA A 340 -1.81 -8.39 -8.01
C ALA A 340 -1.95 -7.83 -9.43
N GLY A 341 -1.11 -6.84 -9.71
CA GLY A 341 -0.92 -6.23 -11.02
C GLY A 341 0.43 -6.64 -11.61
N GLY A 342 0.47 -6.87 -12.93
CA GLY A 342 1.66 -7.19 -13.69
C GLY A 342 2.20 -6.00 -14.48
N GLN A 343 3.47 -6.10 -14.88
CA GLN A 343 4.14 -5.06 -15.67
C GLN A 343 3.61 -4.94 -17.11
N ASN A 344 2.89 -5.95 -17.62
CA ASN A 344 2.26 -5.93 -18.95
C ASN A 344 0.72 -5.86 -18.86
N GLY A 345 0.20 -5.30 -17.76
CA GLY A 345 -1.23 -5.08 -17.58
C GLY A 345 -1.99 -6.25 -16.96
N GLU A 346 -1.36 -7.37 -16.61
CA GLU A 346 -2.04 -8.51 -16.01
C GLU A 346 -2.70 -8.14 -14.68
N LEU A 347 -3.98 -8.45 -14.52
CA LEU A 347 -4.68 -8.37 -13.24
C LEU A 347 -5.06 -9.78 -12.82
N ILE A 348 -4.61 -10.21 -11.64
CA ILE A 348 -4.86 -11.57 -11.16
C ILE A 348 -5.41 -11.52 -9.75
N ILE A 349 -6.47 -12.27 -9.50
CA ILE A 349 -7.11 -12.39 -8.19
C ILE A 349 -7.09 -13.86 -7.77
N TRP A 350 -6.55 -14.13 -6.58
CA TRP A 350 -6.56 -15.44 -5.95
C TRP A 350 -7.47 -15.44 -4.72
N SER A 351 -8.06 -16.59 -4.42
CA SER A 351 -8.90 -16.81 -3.24
C SER A 351 -8.52 -18.06 -2.47
N LYS A 352 -8.89 -18.11 -1.17
CA LYS A 352 -8.72 -19.31 -0.36
C LYS A 352 -9.52 -20.48 -0.95
N PRO A 353 -8.95 -21.70 -1.06
CA PRO A 353 -9.65 -22.87 -1.59
C PRO A 353 -10.97 -23.13 -0.84
N LYS A 354 -12.06 -23.38 -1.56
CA LYS A 354 -13.30 -23.86 -0.95
C LYS A 354 -13.03 -25.24 -0.33
N ARG A 355 -13.18 -25.37 0.99
CA ARG A 355 -13.16 -26.69 1.66
C ARG A 355 -14.28 -27.53 1.05
N ARG A 356 -13.94 -28.60 0.33
CA ARG A 356 -14.93 -29.65 -0.01
C ARG A 356 -15.48 -30.18 1.30
N LYS A 357 -16.75 -29.93 1.61
CA LYS A 357 -17.47 -30.70 2.61
C LYS A 357 -17.49 -32.13 2.07
N GLY A 358 -16.82 -33.05 2.75
CA GLY A 358 -17.01 -34.48 2.48
C GLY A 358 -18.46 -34.81 2.77
N PHE A 359 -19.19 -35.33 1.79
CA PHE A 359 -20.43 -36.03 2.04
C PHE A 359 -20.05 -37.33 2.75
N GLY A 360 -20.36 -37.40 4.04
CA GLY A 360 -20.26 -38.62 4.85
C GLY A 360 -21.58 -39.36 4.88
#